data_AF-A0A942NDB3-F1
#
_entry.id   AF-A0A942NDB3-F1
#
_cell.length_a   1.000
_cell.length_b   1.000
_cell.length_c   1.000
_cell.angle_alpha   90.00
_cell.angle_beta   90.00
_cell.angle_gamma   90.00
#
_symmetry.space_group_name_H-M   'P 1'
#
loop_
_entity.id
_entity.type
_entity.pdbx_description
1 polymer ?
#
loop_
_entity_poly.entity_id
_entity_poly.type
_entity_poly.pdbx_seq_one_letter_code
_entity_poly.pdbx_strand_id
1 'polypeptide(L)'
;MKRILLNFSILLGLVVVSCDNADLSQEQNAKNDNSLMQRQSTMFSYIESTQINNGVDCENNILIFPTWEKYWETIEVLDQMIENDCDSFDATVPNNITDDQYDALADAAGFDEDNVLRKFEEDLAFCSLRRKIESLENDWLDQQGDGQWDINADPDNHFIDDETERTLLSQNAEVIIGSKERGYVYYKFIDDEGNWIEVHNNDSQAILQV
;
A
#
# COMPACT_ATOMS: atom_id res chain seq x y z
N MET A 1 30.93 25.96 73.43
CA MET A 1 31.88 25.46 72.42
C MET A 1 31.08 24.84 71.27
N LYS A 2 31.44 25.23 70.04
CA LYS A 2 30.96 24.77 68.72
C LYS A 2 29.46 24.93 68.39
N ARG A 3 29.21 26.02 67.65
CA ARG A 3 28.09 26.25 66.74
C ARG A 3 28.14 25.23 65.60
N ILE A 4 26.99 24.66 65.21
CA ILE A 4 26.72 24.30 63.82
C ILE A 4 25.25 24.64 63.55
N LEU A 5 25.05 25.71 62.78
CA LEU A 5 23.81 26.02 62.09
C LEU A 5 23.69 25.04 60.93
N LEU A 6 22.63 24.23 60.88
CA LEU A 6 22.26 23.53 59.65
C LEU A 6 21.04 24.24 59.05
N ASN A 7 21.27 24.76 57.84
CA ASN A 7 20.30 25.53 57.07
C ASN A 7 19.07 24.70 56.74
N PHE A 8 17.91 25.29 56.99
CA PHE A 8 16.67 24.98 56.27
C PHE A 8 16.90 25.34 54.79
N SER A 9 16.90 24.34 53.92
CA SER A 9 16.72 24.54 52.48
C SER A 9 15.49 23.77 52.06
N ILE A 10 14.37 24.51 52.03
CA ILE A 10 13.16 24.16 51.31
C ILE A 10 13.52 24.30 49.83
N LEU A 11 13.68 23.18 49.12
CA LEU A 11 13.66 23.20 47.67
C LEU A 11 12.39 22.50 47.20
N LEU A 12 11.53 23.33 46.61
CA LEU A 12 10.28 23.04 45.93
C LEU A 12 10.39 21.81 45.03
N GLY A 13 9.40 20.91 45.15
CA GLY A 13 9.15 19.90 44.14
C GLY A 13 8.79 20.55 42.81
N LEU A 14 9.48 20.15 41.75
CA LEU A 14 9.04 20.37 40.37
C LEU A 14 8.37 19.08 39.91
N VAL A 15 7.05 19.06 40.09
CA VAL A 15 6.16 18.19 39.33
C VAL A 15 6.14 18.75 37.92
N VAL A 16 6.88 18.13 37.00
CA VAL A 16 6.65 18.33 35.56
C VAL A 16 5.46 17.46 35.18
N VAL A 17 4.28 18.04 35.34
CA VAL A 17 3.09 17.65 34.59
C VAL A 17 2.88 18.70 33.51
N SER A 18 2.49 18.23 32.33
CA SER A 18 1.94 18.96 31.20
C SER A 18 2.98 19.56 30.23
N CYS A 19 2.83 19.48 28.92
CA CYS A 19 1.68 19.06 28.11
C CYS A 19 2.14 18.08 27.03
N ASP A 20 1.28 17.11 26.73
CA ASP A 20 1.25 16.44 25.44
C ASP A 20 1.44 17.50 24.34
N ASN A 21 2.48 17.36 23.54
CA ASN A 21 2.46 18.03 22.24
C ASN A 21 1.33 17.35 21.49
N ALA A 22 0.31 18.13 21.13
CA ALA A 22 -0.79 17.67 20.33
C ALA A 22 -0.20 16.92 19.14
N ASP A 23 -0.48 15.62 19.11
CA ASP A 23 -0.19 14.75 18.00
C ASP A 23 -0.73 15.44 16.73
N LEU A 24 0.10 15.50 15.69
CA LEU A 24 -0.20 16.20 14.42
C LEU A 24 -1.48 15.69 13.76
N SER A 25 -2.01 14.56 14.23
CA SER A 25 -3.36 14.09 13.93
C SER A 25 -4.44 15.14 14.22
N GLN A 26 -4.29 16.03 15.21
CA GLN A 26 -5.27 17.12 15.44
C GLN A 26 -5.04 18.37 14.60
N GLU A 27 -3.79 18.73 14.26
CA GLU A 27 -3.54 19.94 13.44
C GLU A 27 -3.82 19.73 11.94
N GLN A 28 -3.67 18.51 11.41
CA GLN A 28 -4.12 18.19 10.05
C GLN A 28 -5.65 18.10 9.96
N ASN A 29 -6.33 17.62 11.01
CA ASN A 29 -7.80 17.55 11.05
C ASN A 29 -8.48 18.92 11.18
N ALA A 30 -7.77 19.96 11.64
CA ALA A 30 -8.38 21.28 11.90
C ALA A 30 -8.26 22.29 10.74
N LYS A 31 -7.50 21.98 9.67
CA LYS A 31 -7.26 22.94 8.57
C LYS A 31 -7.50 22.43 7.15
N ASN A 32 -7.77 21.15 6.93
CA ASN A 32 -8.18 20.65 5.63
C ASN A 32 -9.69 20.38 5.60
N ASP A 33 -10.45 21.45 5.37
CA ASP A 33 -11.84 21.38 4.88
C ASP A 33 -11.86 21.06 3.37
N ASN A 34 -10.90 20.25 2.92
CA ASN A 34 -10.99 19.48 1.69
C ASN A 34 -11.45 18.10 2.15
N SER A 35 -12.72 17.79 1.90
CA SER A 35 -13.25 16.43 1.96
C SER A 35 -12.26 15.46 1.32
N LEU A 36 -11.42 14.80 2.11
CA LEU A 36 -10.68 13.61 1.69
C LEU A 36 -11.73 12.66 1.14
N MET A 37 -11.74 12.45 -0.18
CA MET A 37 -12.68 11.51 -0.82
C MET A 37 -12.26 10.10 -0.43
N GLN A 38 -12.61 9.70 0.79
CA GLN A 38 -12.48 8.33 1.23
C GLN A 38 -13.49 7.48 0.46
N ARG A 39 -13.00 6.43 -0.20
CA ARG A 39 -13.84 5.47 -0.90
C ARG A 39 -13.74 4.12 -0.21
N GLN A 40 -14.89 3.60 0.19
CA GLN A 40 -15.02 2.26 0.78
C GLN A 40 -15.14 1.22 -0.34
N SER A 41 -14.39 0.13 -0.24
CA SER A 41 -14.53 -1.00 -1.18
C SER A 41 -15.90 -1.66 -1.05
N THR A 42 -16.48 -2.03 -2.21
CA THR A 42 -17.66 -2.88 -2.30
C THR A 42 -17.32 -4.37 -2.26
N MET A 43 -16.07 -4.75 -2.59
CA MET A 43 -15.54 -6.11 -2.44
C MET A 43 -15.20 -6.43 -0.98
N PHE A 44 -14.62 -5.48 -0.26
CA PHE A 44 -14.18 -5.63 1.13
C PHE A 44 -14.65 -4.44 1.97
N SER A 45 -15.72 -4.63 2.74
CA SER A 45 -16.36 -3.56 3.52
C SER A 45 -15.52 -2.97 4.66
N TYR A 46 -14.30 -3.46 4.84
CA TYR A 46 -13.34 -2.97 5.82
C TYR A 46 -12.14 -2.22 5.20
N ILE A 47 -12.03 -2.17 3.86
CA ILE A 47 -10.95 -1.49 3.15
C ILE A 47 -11.42 -0.14 2.64
N GLU A 48 -10.71 0.90 3.03
CA GLU A 48 -10.89 2.25 2.50
C GLU A 48 -9.68 2.63 1.64
N SER A 49 -9.90 3.50 0.67
CA SER A 49 -8.84 4.17 -0.07
C SER A 49 -8.98 5.67 0.08
N THR A 50 -7.85 6.38 0.07
CA THR A 50 -7.83 7.83 0.18
C THR A 50 -6.59 8.43 -0.47
N GLN A 51 -6.52 9.75 -0.47
CA GLN A 51 -5.36 10.51 -0.92
C GLN A 51 -4.48 10.91 0.26
N ILE A 52 -3.18 10.68 0.16
CA ILE A 52 -2.15 11.30 0.99
C ILE A 52 -1.19 12.11 0.13
N ASN A 53 -0.49 13.07 0.74
CA ASN A 53 0.52 13.85 0.04
C ASN A 53 1.88 13.15 0.07
N ASN A 54 2.08 12.18 -0.83
CA ASN A 54 3.33 11.42 -0.99
C ASN A 54 4.00 11.61 -2.38
N GLY A 55 3.60 12.65 -3.11
CA GLY A 55 4.16 12.97 -4.44
C GLY A 55 3.55 12.19 -5.62
N VAL A 56 2.57 11.30 -5.37
CA VAL A 56 1.84 10.58 -6.41
C VAL A 56 0.59 11.36 -6.83
N ASP A 57 0.45 11.66 -8.12
CA ASP A 57 -0.74 12.31 -8.70
C ASP A 57 -1.81 11.26 -9.04
N CYS A 58 -2.60 10.89 -8.02
CA CYS A 58 -3.73 9.98 -8.15
C CYS A 58 -4.86 10.37 -7.19
N GLU A 59 -6.11 10.05 -7.56
CA GLU A 59 -7.31 10.32 -6.76
C GLU A 59 -7.21 9.65 -5.39
N ASN A 60 -7.01 8.33 -5.37
CA ASN A 60 -6.69 7.58 -4.16
C ASN A 60 -5.35 6.86 -4.35
N ASN A 61 -4.37 7.19 -3.52
CA ASN A 61 -2.99 6.70 -3.62
C ASN A 61 -2.54 5.91 -2.39
N ILE A 62 -3.44 5.63 -1.44
CA ILE A 62 -3.17 4.70 -0.35
C ILE A 62 -4.42 3.96 0.12
N LEU A 63 -4.22 2.71 0.53
CA LEU A 63 -5.23 1.89 1.20
C LEU A 63 -5.11 1.95 2.72
N ILE A 64 -6.25 1.83 3.39
CA ILE A 64 -6.39 1.78 4.84
C ILE A 64 -7.03 0.45 5.21
N PHE A 65 -6.31 -0.33 6.02
CA PHE A 65 -6.80 -1.59 6.60
C PHE A 65 -6.97 -1.44 8.11
N PRO A 66 -7.96 -2.11 8.73
CA PRO A 66 -8.19 -1.98 10.17
C PRO A 66 -7.12 -2.68 11.02
N THR A 67 -6.49 -3.73 10.49
CA THR A 67 -5.47 -4.55 11.15
C THR A 67 -4.58 -5.22 10.09
N TRP A 68 -3.36 -5.61 10.50
CA TRP A 68 -2.50 -6.46 9.68
C TRP A 68 -3.16 -7.81 9.33
N GLU A 69 -3.92 -8.40 10.26
CA GLU A 69 -4.70 -9.61 9.99
C GLU A 69 -5.64 -9.42 8.78
N LYS A 70 -6.32 -8.28 8.68
CA LYS A 70 -7.18 -7.99 7.53
C LYS A 70 -6.42 -7.69 6.25
N TYR A 71 -5.21 -7.14 6.34
CA TYR A 71 -4.33 -7.00 5.17
C TYR A 71 -3.99 -8.38 4.59
N TRP A 72 -3.46 -9.29 5.41
CA TRP A 72 -3.07 -10.64 4.95
C TRP A 72 -4.28 -11.49 4.53
N GLU A 73 -5.40 -11.40 5.23
CA GLU A 73 -6.65 -12.07 4.83
C GLU A 73 -7.15 -11.56 3.46
N THR A 74 -6.90 -10.29 3.11
CA THR A 74 -7.29 -9.75 1.81
C THR A 74 -6.47 -10.39 0.69
N ILE A 75 -5.17 -10.60 0.90
CA ILE A 75 -4.29 -11.30 -0.05
C ILE A 75 -4.83 -12.70 -0.32
N GLU A 76 -5.02 -13.50 0.75
CA GLU A 76 -5.55 -14.87 0.62
C GLU A 76 -6.90 -14.93 -0.11
N VAL A 77 -7.79 -13.95 0.13
CA VAL A 77 -9.10 -13.91 -0.53
C VAL A 77 -8.98 -13.50 -2.00
N LEU A 78 -8.11 -12.53 -2.34
CA LEU A 78 -7.88 -12.13 -3.72
C LEU A 78 -7.24 -13.26 -4.53
N ASP A 79 -6.24 -13.95 -3.98
CA ASP A 79 -5.63 -15.12 -4.62
C ASP A 79 -6.66 -16.20 -4.90
N GLN A 80 -7.50 -16.50 -3.90
CA GLN A 80 -8.56 -17.48 -4.10
C GLN A 80 -9.58 -17.03 -5.17
N MET A 81 -9.85 -15.73 -5.29
CA MET A 81 -10.73 -15.21 -6.35
C MET A 81 -10.09 -15.33 -7.73
N ILE A 82 -8.78 -15.08 -7.85
CA ILE A 82 -8.01 -15.29 -9.08
C ILE A 82 -8.05 -16.78 -9.47
N GLU A 83 -7.68 -17.68 -8.55
CA GLU A 83 -7.71 -19.13 -8.78
C GLU A 83 -9.09 -19.59 -9.27
N ASN A 84 -10.17 -19.10 -8.68
CA ASN A 84 -11.53 -19.45 -9.10
C ASN A 84 -11.89 -18.94 -10.50
N ASP A 85 -11.38 -17.76 -10.91
CA ASP A 85 -11.59 -17.21 -12.25
C ASP A 85 -10.77 -18.02 -13.29
N CYS A 86 -9.51 -18.35 -12.96
CA CYS A 86 -8.65 -19.22 -13.76
C CYS A 86 -9.25 -20.62 -13.93
N ASP A 87 -9.65 -21.29 -12.84
CA ASP A 87 -10.30 -22.60 -12.88
C ASP A 87 -11.58 -22.58 -13.74
N SER A 88 -12.33 -21.48 -13.67
CA SER A 88 -13.56 -21.31 -14.46
C SER A 88 -13.25 -21.17 -15.96
N PHE A 89 -12.17 -20.46 -16.32
CA PHE A 89 -11.71 -20.37 -17.70
C PHE A 89 -11.14 -21.70 -18.20
N ASP A 90 -10.26 -22.34 -17.43
CA ASP A 90 -9.62 -23.62 -17.77
C ASP A 90 -10.64 -24.74 -17.99
N ALA A 91 -11.77 -24.73 -17.26
CA ALA A 91 -12.86 -25.66 -17.49
C ALA A 91 -13.51 -25.54 -18.89
N THR A 92 -13.28 -24.43 -19.61
CA THR A 92 -13.73 -24.20 -20.98
C THR A 92 -12.70 -24.62 -22.03
N VAL A 93 -11.44 -24.84 -21.62
CA VAL A 93 -10.32 -25.09 -22.51
C VAL A 93 -10.31 -26.55 -22.99
N PRO A 94 -10.16 -26.82 -24.31
CA PRO A 94 -10.05 -28.19 -24.80
C PRO A 94 -8.80 -28.91 -24.31
N ASN A 95 -8.92 -30.22 -24.06
CA ASN A 95 -7.77 -31.06 -23.70
C ASN A 95 -6.73 -31.15 -24.85
N ASN A 96 -5.45 -31.24 -24.49
CA ASN A 96 -4.30 -31.46 -25.40
C ASN A 96 -4.09 -30.35 -26.45
N ILE A 97 -4.30 -29.09 -26.07
CA ILE A 97 -3.90 -27.94 -26.89
C ILE A 97 -2.44 -27.55 -26.60
N THR A 98 -1.84 -26.78 -27.49
CA THR A 98 -0.52 -26.15 -27.26
C THR A 98 -0.69 -24.83 -26.51
N ASP A 99 0.40 -24.32 -25.94
CA ASP A 99 0.43 -23.01 -25.27
C ASP A 99 -0.03 -21.89 -26.23
N ASP A 100 0.50 -21.84 -27.47
CA ASP A 100 0.03 -20.89 -28.50
C ASP A 100 -1.50 -20.94 -28.77
N GLN A 101 -2.11 -22.12 -28.58
CA GLN A 101 -3.56 -22.29 -28.76
C GLN A 101 -4.32 -21.86 -27.51
N TYR A 102 -3.74 -22.03 -26.33
CA TYR A 102 -4.27 -21.53 -25.07
C TYR A 102 -4.32 -20.01 -25.09
N ASP A 103 -3.20 -19.36 -25.44
CA ASP A 103 -3.08 -17.90 -25.52
C ASP A 103 -4.11 -17.32 -26.49
N ALA A 104 -4.24 -17.92 -27.68
CA ALA A 104 -5.23 -17.49 -28.67
C ALA A 104 -6.68 -17.66 -28.18
N LEU A 105 -6.97 -18.64 -27.31
CA LEU A 105 -8.28 -18.83 -26.71
C LEU A 105 -8.52 -17.81 -25.59
N ALA A 106 -7.53 -17.54 -24.75
CA ALA A 106 -7.58 -16.53 -23.70
C ALA A 106 -7.85 -15.14 -24.30
N ASP A 107 -7.05 -14.75 -25.30
CA ASP A 107 -7.23 -13.51 -26.06
C ASP A 107 -8.63 -13.40 -26.67
N ALA A 108 -9.10 -14.48 -27.32
CA ALA A 108 -10.41 -14.48 -27.97
C ALA A 108 -11.57 -14.40 -26.96
N ALA A 109 -11.39 -14.94 -25.76
CA ALA A 109 -12.34 -14.83 -24.66
C ALA A 109 -12.26 -13.49 -23.93
N GLY A 110 -11.17 -12.73 -24.12
CA GLY A 110 -10.83 -11.58 -23.27
C GLY A 110 -10.57 -12.01 -21.83
N PHE A 111 -10.04 -13.23 -21.64
CA PHE A 111 -9.59 -13.70 -20.34
C PHE A 111 -8.30 -12.99 -19.96
N ASP A 112 -8.22 -12.59 -18.70
CA ASP A 112 -7.07 -11.90 -18.12
C ASP A 112 -7.03 -12.29 -16.65
N GLU A 113 -5.89 -12.88 -16.27
CA GLU A 113 -5.60 -13.44 -14.94
C GLU A 113 -5.70 -12.37 -13.85
N ASP A 114 -5.32 -11.12 -14.18
CA ASP A 114 -5.29 -9.97 -13.28
C ASP A 114 -6.62 -9.22 -13.20
N ASN A 115 -7.64 -9.66 -13.93
CA ASN A 115 -8.93 -8.97 -13.98
C ASN A 115 -9.58 -8.82 -12.61
N VAL A 116 -9.36 -9.76 -11.69
CA VAL A 116 -9.80 -9.66 -10.29
C VAL A 116 -9.12 -8.49 -9.58
N LEU A 117 -7.80 -8.35 -9.75
CA LEU A 117 -6.99 -7.28 -9.17
C LEU A 117 -7.37 -5.91 -9.76
N ARG A 118 -7.52 -5.84 -11.09
CA ARG A 118 -7.96 -4.61 -11.78
C ARG A 118 -9.34 -4.14 -11.31
N LYS A 119 -10.29 -5.06 -11.11
CA LYS A 119 -11.62 -4.73 -10.54
C LYS A 119 -11.53 -4.20 -9.12
N PHE A 120 -10.65 -4.77 -8.29
CA PHE A 120 -10.41 -4.27 -6.93
C PHE A 120 -9.86 -2.84 -6.94
N GLU A 121 -8.89 -2.55 -7.80
CA GLU A 121 -8.33 -1.20 -7.97
C GLU A 121 -9.38 -0.20 -8.44
N GLU A 122 -10.21 -0.58 -9.43
CA GLU A 122 -11.32 0.24 -9.96
C GLU A 122 -12.41 0.50 -8.91
N ASP A 123 -12.72 -0.50 -8.09
CA ASP A 123 -13.68 -0.41 -6.99
C ASP A 123 -13.28 0.64 -5.94
N LEU A 124 -11.98 0.87 -5.77
CA LEU A 124 -11.42 1.86 -4.86
C LEU A 124 -10.94 3.14 -5.55
N ALA A 125 -10.96 3.21 -6.88
CA ALA A 125 -10.26 4.26 -7.65
C ALA A 125 -8.79 4.41 -7.19
N PHE A 126 -8.14 3.29 -6.92
CA PHE A 126 -6.82 3.21 -6.31
C PHE A 126 -5.72 3.06 -7.36
N CYS A 127 -4.64 3.82 -7.20
CA CYS A 127 -3.41 3.62 -7.97
C CYS A 127 -2.42 2.77 -7.18
N SER A 128 -2.45 1.46 -7.45
CA SER A 128 -1.59 0.47 -6.83
C SER A 128 -0.14 0.49 -7.37
N LEU A 129 0.74 -0.21 -6.67
CA LEU A 129 2.07 -0.58 -7.18
C LEU A 129 1.97 -1.46 -8.43
N ARG A 130 1.08 -2.47 -8.42
CA ARG A 130 0.82 -3.39 -9.54
C ARG A 130 0.61 -2.63 -10.85
N ARG A 131 -0.36 -1.70 -10.84
CA ARG A 131 -0.72 -0.87 -11.99
C ARG A 131 0.42 0.04 -12.46
N LYS A 132 1.27 0.53 -11.54
CA LYS A 132 2.46 1.31 -11.91
C LYS A 132 3.49 0.43 -12.60
N ILE A 133 3.78 -0.76 -12.08
CA ILE A 133 4.72 -1.71 -12.67
C ILE A 133 4.22 -2.13 -14.05
N GLU A 134 2.96 -2.57 -14.17
CA GLU A 134 2.32 -2.93 -15.44
C GLU A 134 2.42 -1.81 -16.48
N SER A 135 2.17 -0.56 -16.10
CA SER A 135 2.30 0.58 -17.02
C SER A 135 3.75 0.80 -17.47
N LEU A 136 4.72 0.69 -16.55
CA LEU A 136 6.12 0.87 -16.86
C LEU A 136 6.66 -0.29 -17.71
N GLU A 137 6.20 -1.51 -17.45
CA GLU A 137 6.57 -2.71 -18.19
C GLU A 137 6.07 -2.63 -19.63
N ASN A 138 4.82 -2.20 -19.85
CA ASN A 138 4.30 -1.98 -21.20
C ASN A 138 5.15 -0.93 -21.97
N ASP A 139 5.47 0.21 -21.34
CA ASP A 139 6.35 1.22 -21.93
C ASP A 139 7.77 0.70 -22.22
N TRP A 140 8.24 -0.25 -21.40
CA TRP A 140 9.55 -0.91 -21.57
C TRP A 140 9.50 -1.95 -22.69
N LEU A 141 8.47 -2.79 -22.77
CA LEU A 141 8.26 -3.77 -23.83
C LEU A 141 8.09 -3.11 -25.20
N ASP A 142 7.45 -1.93 -25.26
CA ASP A 142 7.32 -1.14 -26.50
C ASP A 142 8.68 -0.66 -27.07
N GLN A 143 9.73 -0.64 -26.25
CA GLN A 143 11.10 -0.35 -26.70
C GLN A 143 11.77 -1.59 -27.32
N GLN A 144 11.17 -2.79 -27.24
CA GLN A 144 11.76 -3.96 -27.89
C GLN A 144 11.87 -3.75 -29.40
N GLY A 145 13.10 -3.85 -29.91
CA GLY A 145 13.40 -3.67 -31.32
C GLY A 145 13.81 -2.24 -31.73
N ASP A 146 13.79 -1.27 -30.82
CA ASP A 146 14.27 0.10 -31.09
C ASP A 146 15.77 0.32 -30.74
N GLY A 147 16.38 -0.66 -30.03
CA GLY A 147 17.78 -0.65 -29.59
C GLY A 147 18.05 0.14 -28.29
N GLN A 148 17.02 0.64 -27.62
CA GLN A 148 17.06 1.26 -26.28
C GLN A 148 16.62 0.31 -25.17
N TRP A 149 15.93 -0.79 -25.50
CA TRP A 149 15.55 -1.83 -24.55
C TRP A 149 16.76 -2.40 -23.78
N ASP A 150 16.69 -2.35 -22.45
CA ASP A 150 17.69 -2.88 -21.52
C ASP A 150 17.04 -3.83 -20.52
N ILE A 151 17.48 -5.09 -20.53
CA ILE A 151 17.01 -6.14 -19.61
C ILE A 151 17.28 -5.81 -18.14
N ASN A 152 18.28 -4.99 -17.84
CA ASN A 152 18.58 -4.60 -16.46
C ASN A 152 17.71 -3.44 -15.96
N ALA A 153 16.86 -2.88 -16.83
CA ALA A 153 15.90 -1.83 -16.51
C ALA A 153 14.45 -2.36 -16.50
N ASP A 154 14.28 -3.68 -16.38
CA ASP A 154 13.00 -4.33 -16.24
C ASP A 154 12.24 -3.77 -15.02
N PRO A 155 11.10 -3.08 -15.21
CA PRO A 155 10.31 -2.52 -14.12
C PRO A 155 9.73 -3.57 -13.18
N ASP A 156 9.58 -4.81 -13.67
CA ASP A 156 9.04 -5.93 -12.90
C ASP A 156 10.08 -6.55 -11.94
N ASN A 157 11.36 -6.19 -12.08
CA ASN A 157 12.41 -6.52 -11.12
C ASN A 157 12.31 -5.65 -9.84
N HIS A 158 11.13 -5.65 -9.23
CA HIS A 158 10.79 -4.99 -7.98
C HIS A 158 10.95 -5.97 -6.81
N PHE A 159 11.28 -5.47 -5.61
CA PHE A 159 11.52 -6.32 -4.43
C PHE A 159 10.24 -6.99 -3.89
N ILE A 160 9.09 -6.44 -4.21
CA ILE A 160 7.80 -7.13 -4.01
C ILE A 160 7.51 -7.80 -5.33
N ASP A 161 7.39 -9.12 -5.35
CA ASP A 161 7.23 -9.96 -6.55
C ASP A 161 5.85 -10.60 -6.68
N ASP A 162 4.96 -10.37 -5.70
CA ASP A 162 3.58 -10.88 -5.70
C ASP A 162 2.59 -9.81 -6.21
N GLU A 163 1.86 -10.12 -7.28
CA GLU A 163 0.90 -9.19 -7.91
C GLU A 163 -0.27 -8.83 -6.98
N THR A 164 -0.73 -9.78 -6.16
CA THR A 164 -1.80 -9.54 -5.21
C THR A 164 -1.34 -8.56 -4.12
N GLU A 165 -0.15 -8.73 -3.57
CA GLU A 165 0.44 -7.78 -2.62
C GLU A 165 0.68 -6.41 -3.27
N ARG A 166 1.26 -6.37 -4.47
CA ARG A 166 1.44 -5.12 -5.25
C ARG A 166 0.11 -4.40 -5.48
N THR A 167 -1.00 -5.11 -5.55
CA THR A 167 -2.36 -4.55 -5.69
C THR A 167 -2.85 -3.86 -4.42
N LEU A 168 -2.35 -4.24 -3.24
CA LEU A 168 -2.75 -3.67 -1.96
C LEU A 168 -1.88 -2.48 -1.52
N LEU A 169 -0.75 -2.26 -2.19
CA LEU A 169 0.24 -1.25 -1.84
C LEU A 169 0.17 -0.02 -2.73
N SER A 170 0.47 1.16 -2.16
CA SER A 170 0.66 2.37 -2.94
C SER A 170 1.80 2.19 -3.94
N GLN A 171 1.88 3.07 -4.93
CA GLN A 171 3.00 3.12 -5.89
C GLN A 171 4.40 3.24 -5.28
N ASN A 172 4.50 3.54 -3.97
CA ASN A 172 5.73 3.65 -3.21
C ASN A 172 5.91 2.50 -2.20
N ALA A 173 5.15 1.40 -2.34
CA ALA A 173 5.13 0.25 -1.46
C ALA A 173 4.63 0.56 -0.03
N GLU A 174 3.51 1.28 0.09
CA GLU A 174 3.01 1.78 1.37
C GLU A 174 1.56 1.41 1.65
N VAL A 175 1.21 1.34 2.94
CA VAL A 175 -0.14 1.04 3.44
C VAL A 175 -0.41 1.75 4.77
N ILE A 176 -1.67 2.01 5.09
CA ILE A 176 -2.07 2.46 6.43
C ILE A 176 -2.77 1.33 7.16
N ILE A 177 -2.34 1.05 8.39
CA ILE A 177 -3.03 0.12 9.30
C ILE A 177 -3.61 0.89 10.49
N GLY A 178 -4.89 0.67 10.77
CA GLY A 178 -5.56 1.20 11.94
C GLY A 178 -7.01 1.58 11.69
N SER A 179 -7.63 2.18 12.70
CA SER A 179 -9.00 2.68 12.61
C SER A 179 -9.11 4.00 13.32
N LYS A 180 -10.21 4.73 13.08
CA LYS A 180 -10.48 6.00 13.76
C LYS A 180 -10.41 5.89 15.29
N GLU A 181 -10.81 4.77 15.86
CA GLU A 181 -10.80 4.52 17.31
C GLU A 181 -9.41 4.17 17.84
N ARG A 182 -8.59 3.50 17.03
CA ARG A 182 -7.26 2.99 17.44
C ARG A 182 -6.11 3.90 17.00
N GLY A 183 -6.39 4.90 16.16
CA GLY A 183 -5.39 5.64 15.42
C GLY A 183 -4.99 4.90 14.15
N TYR A 184 -4.42 5.65 13.22
CA TYR A 184 -3.86 5.15 11.96
C TYR A 184 -2.34 5.21 12.05
N VAL A 185 -1.67 4.18 11.54
CA VAL A 185 -0.22 4.11 11.42
C VAL A 185 0.13 3.85 9.96
N TYR A 186 1.10 4.60 9.46
CA TYR A 186 1.53 4.55 8.06
C TYR A 186 2.80 3.71 7.95
N TYR A 187 2.80 2.74 7.05
CA TYR A 187 3.87 1.77 6.87
C TYR A 187 4.41 1.80 5.45
N LYS A 188 5.70 1.53 5.32
CA LYS A 188 6.39 1.33 4.04
C LYS A 188 7.18 0.02 4.07
N PHE A 189 7.00 -0.81 3.05
CA PHE A 189 7.76 -2.03 2.86
C PHE A 189 9.14 -1.71 2.31
N ILE A 190 10.15 -2.47 2.73
CA ILE A 190 11.57 -2.19 2.42
C ILE A 190 12.32 -3.36 1.79
N ASP A 191 11.73 -4.56 1.76
CA ASP A 191 12.31 -5.76 1.16
C ASP A 191 11.24 -6.81 0.83
N ASP A 192 11.70 -7.92 0.23
CA ASP A 192 10.97 -9.11 -0.18
C ASP A 192 10.63 -10.05 0.99
N GLU A 193 11.17 -9.80 2.19
CA GLU A 193 10.88 -10.59 3.39
C GLU A 193 9.61 -10.09 4.12
N GLY A 194 8.94 -9.07 3.57
CA GLY A 194 7.80 -8.42 4.18
C GLY A 194 8.18 -7.51 5.35
N ASN A 195 9.45 -7.10 5.45
CA ASN A 195 9.84 -6.12 6.47
C ASN A 195 9.30 -4.74 6.08
N TRP A 196 8.85 -4.02 7.10
CA TRP A 196 8.32 -2.67 6.96
C TRP A 196 8.84 -1.75 8.05
N ILE A 197 8.73 -0.45 7.79
CA ILE A 197 9.01 0.60 8.77
C ILE A 197 7.74 1.43 9.02
N GLU A 198 7.56 1.86 10.26
CA GLU A 198 6.59 2.91 10.59
C GLU A 198 7.11 4.26 10.12
N VAL A 199 6.36 4.93 9.26
CA VAL A 199 6.70 6.25 8.76
C VAL A 199 6.09 7.30 9.67
N HIS A 200 6.93 7.92 10.50
CA HIS A 200 6.53 9.03 11.35
C HIS A 200 6.71 10.37 10.62
N ASN A 201 5.95 11.40 11.02
CA ASN A 201 5.88 12.76 10.43
C ASN A 201 7.23 13.53 10.26
N ASN A 202 8.37 12.95 10.65
CA ASN A 202 9.71 13.52 10.46
C ASN A 202 10.62 12.69 9.55
N ASP A 203 10.18 11.53 9.06
CA ASP A 203 11.01 10.64 8.24
C ASP A 203 10.78 10.85 6.74
N SER A 204 10.97 12.10 6.31
CA SER A 204 10.96 12.48 4.89
C SER A 204 12.00 11.72 4.05
N GLN A 205 13.01 11.11 4.69
CA GLN A 205 13.97 10.23 4.04
C GLN A 205 13.39 8.84 3.75
N ALA A 206 12.57 8.27 4.64
CA ALA A 206 11.85 7.02 4.39
C ALA A 206 10.87 7.14 3.21
N ILE A 207 10.18 8.27 3.10
CA ILE A 207 9.23 8.54 2.00
C ILE A 207 9.96 8.58 0.64
N LEU A 208 11.22 9.04 0.59
CA LEU A 208 11.98 9.24 -0.65
C LEU A 208 12.78 8.03 -1.15
N GLN A 209 12.88 6.94 -0.37
CA GLN A 209 13.55 5.72 -0.83
C GLN A 209 12.61 4.98 -1.79
N VAL A 210 12.88 5.11 -3.09
CA VAL A 210 12.22 4.40 -4.19
C VAL A 210 13.20 3.35 -4.69
#